data_AF-A0A2Z3JJE7-F1
#
_entry.id   AF-A0A2Z3JJE7-F1
#
_cell.length_a   1.000
_cell.length_b   1.000
_cell.length_c   1.000
_cell.angle_alpha   90.00
_cell.angle_beta   90.00
_cell.angle_gamma   90.00
#
_symmetry.space_group_name_H-M   'P 1'
#
loop_
_entity.id
_entity.type
_entity.pdbx_description
1 polymer ?
#
loop_
_entity_poly.entity_id
_entity_poly.type
_entity_poly.pdbx_seq_one_letter_code
_entity_poly.pdbx_strand_id
1 'polypeptide(L)' 'MSVEEFNIWLIDHQYEIKAPKEGDFVLMHSSEWHIGYMVDHERFMHCSRDLGAAMVSDINRNEYRNSIQGFYRVDI' A
#
# COMPACT_ATOMS: atom_id res chain seq x y z
N MET A 1 -17.06 -17.30 -4.08
CA MET A 1 -16.57 -16.59 -2.89
C MET A 1 -17.46 -15.38 -2.67
N SER A 2 -18.09 -15.28 -1.49
CA SER A 2 -18.83 -14.09 -1.06
C SER A 2 -17.87 -12.98 -0.62
N VAL A 3 -18.36 -11.75 -0.46
CA VAL A 3 -17.56 -10.63 0.09
C VAL A 3 -17.03 -10.96 1.48
N GLU A 4 -17.82 -11.67 2.27
CA GLU A 4 -17.48 -12.07 3.64
C GLU A 4 -16.40 -13.14 3.66
N GLU A 5 -16.50 -14.14 2.77
CA GLU A 5 -15.46 -15.15 2.56
C GLU A 5 -14.15 -14.54 2.05
N PHE A 6 -14.23 -13.55 1.15
CA PHE A 6 -13.07 -12.82 0.65
C PHE A 6 -12.39 -11.98 1.75
N ASN A 7 -13.17 -11.32 2.60
CA ASN A 7 -12.63 -10.53 3.71
C ASN A 7 -11.90 -11.39 4.73
N ILE A 8 -12.46 -12.56 5.09
CA ILE A 8 -11.80 -13.52 5.99
C ILE A 8 -10.51 -14.02 5.35
N TRP A 9 -10.57 -14.43 4.07
CA TRP A 9 -9.39 -14.85 3.32
C TRP A 9 -8.31 -13.76 3.32
N LEU A 10 -8.68 -12.50 3.09
CA LEU A 10 -7.74 -11.38 3.02
C LEU A 10 -7.09 -11.08 4.38
N ILE A 11 -7.82 -11.22 5.49
CA ILE A 11 -7.26 -11.08 6.84
C ILE A 11 -6.25 -12.19 7.13
N ASP A 12 -6.57 -13.43 6.76
CA ASP A 12 -5.71 -14.59 7.00
C ASP A 12 -4.46 -14.63 6.09
N HIS A 13 -4.51 -13.92 4.95
CA HIS A 13 -3.46 -13.95 3.91
C HIS A 13 -2.76 -12.61 3.73
N GLN A 14 -2.97 -11.65 4.64
CA GLN A 14 -2.19 -10.42 4.72
C GLN A 14 -1.30 -10.43 5.97
N TYR A 15 -0.04 -10.05 5.81
CA TYR A 15 0.85 -9.83 6.95
C TYR A 15 1.66 -8.56 6.75
N GLU A 16 1.86 -7.85 7.86
CA GLU A 16 2.70 -6.66 7.90
C GLU A 16 4.18 -7.05 7.68
N ILE A 17 4.88 -6.29 6.84
CA ILE A 17 6.28 -6.55 6.48
C ILE A 17 7.17 -5.35 6.79
N LYS A 18 8.41 -5.62 7.21
CA LYS A 18 9.40 -4.57 7.52
C LYS A 18 10.21 -4.10 6.31
N ALA A 19 10.32 -4.94 5.29
CA ALA A 19 11.10 -4.68 4.09
C ALA A 19 10.24 -4.98 2.86
N PRO A 20 9.57 -3.96 2.29
CA PRO A 20 8.74 -4.15 1.11
C PRO A 20 9.58 -4.49 -0.12
N LYS A 21 8.96 -5.21 -1.06
CA LYS A 21 9.47 -5.51 -2.40
C LYS A 21 8.37 -5.26 -3.42
N GLU A 22 8.71 -5.39 -4.70
CA GLU A 22 7.73 -5.38 -5.79
C GLU A 22 6.57 -6.35 -5.51
N GLY A 23 5.33 -5.89 -5.66
CA GLY A 23 4.14 -6.69 -5.38
C GLY A 23 3.48 -6.42 -4.03
N ASP A 24 4.19 -5.79 -3.10
CA ASP A 24 3.64 -5.46 -1.79
C ASP A 24 2.77 -4.20 -1.87
N PHE A 25 1.96 -3.98 -0.84
CA PHE A 25 1.17 -2.77 -0.68
C PHE A 25 1.79 -1.88 0.41
N VAL A 26 1.74 -0.58 0.19
CA VAL A 26 2.01 0.43 1.22
C VAL A 26 0.70 1.07 1.63
N LEU A 27 0.44 1.10 2.93
CA LEU A 27 -0.72 1.76 3.50
C LEU A 27 -0.28 3.09 4.12
N MET A 28 -0.99 4.16 3.79
CA MET A 28 -0.72 5.51 4.27
C MET A 28 -1.98 6.11 4.88
N HIS A 29 -1.80 6.96 5.89
CA HIS A 29 -2.87 7.71 6.52
C HIS A 29 -2.36 9.10 6.93
N SER A 30 -2.93 10.14 6.30
CA SER A 30 -2.72 11.53 6.67
C SER A 30 -4.04 12.16 7.14
N SER A 31 -4.86 12.61 6.20
CA SER A 31 -6.26 13.03 6.43
C SER A 31 -7.28 11.99 5.97
N GLU A 32 -6.85 11.01 5.17
CA GLU A 32 -7.66 9.88 4.72
C GLU A 32 -6.77 8.65 4.49
N TRP A 33 -7.40 7.48 4.37
CA TRP A 33 -6.71 6.25 4.02
C TRP A 33 -6.30 6.26 2.55
N HIS A 34 -5.04 5.92 2.31
CA HIS A 34 -4.47 5.84 0.97
C HIS A 34 -3.65 4.57 0.83
N ILE A 35 -3.72 3.94 -0.33
CA ILE A 35 -2.98 2.71 -0.64
C ILE A 35 -2.10 2.90 -1.89
N GLY A 36 -0.94 2.28 -1.87
CA GLY A 36 -0.02 2.21 -3.01
C GLY A 36 0.44 0.78 -3.25
N TYR A 37 0.84 0.49 -4.48
CA TYR A 37 1.46 -0.77 -4.89
C TYR A 37 2.97 -0.56 -5.04
N MET A 38 3.77 -1.29 -4.29
CA MET A 38 5.23 -1.23 -4.35
C MET A 38 5.69 -1.75 -5.71
N VAL A 39 6.40 -0.90 -6.46
CA VAL A 39 7.04 -1.28 -7.74
C VAL A 39 8.49 -1.72 -7.52
N ASP A 40 9.06 -1.37 -6.36
CA ASP A 40 10.30 -1.92 -5.81
C ASP A 40 10.36 -1.63 -4.30
N HIS A 41 11.56 -1.61 -3.71
CA HIS A 41 11.77 -1.43 -2.27
C HIS A 41 11.66 0.03 -1.78
N GLU A 42 11.69 1.02 -2.68
CA GLU A 42 11.64 2.46 -2.33
C GLU A 42 10.52 3.20 -3.05
N ARG A 43 9.96 2.62 -4.10
CA ARG A 43 8.98 3.28 -4.95
C ARG A 43 7.67 2.54 -5.00
N PHE A 44 6.59 3.30 -5.03
CA PHE A 44 5.24 2.79 -5.11
C PHE A 44 4.42 3.55 -6.15
N MET A 45 3.58 2.81 -6.86
CA MET A 45 2.55 3.35 -7.73
C MET A 45 1.29 3.63 -6.92
N HIS A 46 0.72 4.81 -7.07
CA HIS A 46 -0.56 5.16 -6.46
C HIS A 46 -1.32 6.17 -7.32
N CYS A 47 -2.61 6.34 -7.04
CA CYS A 47 -3.36 7.46 -7.61
C CYS A 47 -3.04 8.74 -6.82
N SER A 48 -2.73 9.82 -7.51
CA SER A 48 -2.63 11.16 -6.92
C SER A 48 -3.98 11.59 -6.38
N ARG A 49 -4.00 12.12 -5.15
CA ARG A 49 -5.21 12.72 -4.57
C ARG A 49 -5.70 13.90 -5.40
N ASP A 50 -4.78 14.77 -5.82
CA ASP A 50 -5.14 16.04 -6.47
C ASP A 50 -5.41 15.89 -7.96
N LEU A 51 -4.67 14.99 -8.62
CA LEU A 51 -4.74 14.83 -10.07
C LEU A 51 -5.61 13.66 -10.51
N GLY A 52 -5.94 12.72 -9.61
CA GLY A 52 -6.60 11.45 -9.96
C GLY A 52 -5.79 10.55 -10.91
N ALA A 53 -4.54 10.92 -11.21
CA ALA A 53 -3.67 10.22 -12.13
C ALA A 53 -2.80 9.18 -11.40
N ALA A 54 -2.51 8.07 -12.06
CA ALA A 54 -1.52 7.12 -11.58
C ALA A 54 -0.11 7.74 -11.65
N MET A 55 0.63 7.65 -10.55
CA MET A 55 1.99 8.15 -10.44
C MET A 55 2.86 7.20 -9.62
N VAL A 56 4.18 7.27 -9.84
CA VAL A 56 5.18 6.57 -9.06
C VAL A 56 5.87 7.56 -8.14
N SER A 57 5.89 7.25 -6.86
CA SER A 57 6.42 8.09 -5.79
C SER A 57 7.44 7.32 -4.95
N ASP A 58 8.38 8.05 -4.36
CA ASP A 58 9.40 7.52 -3.46
C ASP A 58 8.89 7.59 -2.00
N ILE A 59 8.97 6.49 -1.26
CA ILE A 59 8.51 6.36 0.13
C ILE A 59 9.25 7.30 1.10
N ASN A 60 10.49 7.70 0.75
CA ASN A 60 11.34 8.54 1.57
C ASN A 60 11.04 10.04 1.40
N ARG A 61 10.17 10.44 0.44
CA ARG A 61 9.73 11.83 0.35
C ARG A 61 8.98 12.21 1.63
N ASN A 62 9.27 13.41 2.14
CA ASN A 62 8.70 13.92 3.39
C ASN A 62 7.17 13.85 3.44
N GLU A 63 6.51 13.97 2.29
CA GLU A 63 5.07 13.90 2.10
C GLU A 63 4.48 12.53 2.47
N TYR A 64 5.22 11.45 2.18
CA TYR A 64 4.76 10.07 2.37
C TYR A 64 5.36 9.44 3.62
N ARG A 65 6.63 9.72 3.92
CA ARG A 65 7.35 9.10 5.02
C ARG A 65 6.60 9.17 6.36
N ASN A 66 5.94 10.30 6.63
CA ASN A 66 5.22 10.51 7.89
C ASN A 66 3.78 9.97 7.87
N SER A 67 3.26 9.58 6.71
CA SER A 67 1.91 9.03 6.57
C SER A 67 1.90 7.50 6.45
N ILE A 68 3.03 6.86 6.14
CA ILE A 68 3.14 5.39 6.05
C ILE A 68 2.78 4.75 7.40
N GLN A 69 1.77 3.89 7.37
CA GLN A 69 1.31 3.08 8.50
C GLN A 69 1.96 1.70 8.51
N GLY A 70 2.29 1.17 7.34
CA GLY A 70 2.91 -0.13 7.20
C GLY A 70 2.94 -0.60 5.75
N PHE A 71 3.56 -1.75 5.57
CA PHE A 71 3.62 -2.47 4.31
C PHE A 71 2.96 -3.83 4.48
N TYR A 72 2.27 -4.32 3.47
CA TYR A 72 1.47 -5.54 3.53
C TYR A 72 1.73 -6.39 2.30
N ARG A 73 1.92 -7.69 2.50
CA ARG A 73 1.95 -8.66 1.40
C ARG A 73 0.65 -9.45 1.40
N VAL A 74 0.08 -9.64 0.21
CA VAL A 74 -1.06 -10.54 -0.01
C VAL A 74 -0.53 -11.77 -0.73
N ASP A 75 -0.67 -12.93 -0.12
CA ASP A 75 -0.38 -14.21 -0.79
C ASP A 75 -1.56 -14.53 -1.72
N ILE A 76 -1.30 -14.58 -3.04
CA ILE A 76 -2.31 -14.84 -4.09
C ILE A 76 -2.24 -16.30 -4.56
#